data_AF-A0A5D2CG36-F1
#
_entry.id   AF-A0A5D2CG36-F1
#
_cell.length_a   1.000
_cell.length_b   1.000
_cell.length_c   1.000
_cell.angle_alpha   90.00
_cell.angle_beta   90.00
_cell.angle_gamma   90.00
#
_symmetry.space_group_name_H-M   'P 1'
#
loop_
_entity.id
_entity.type
_entity.pdbx_description
1 polymer ?
#
loop_
_entity_poly.entity_id
_entity_poly.type
_entity_poly.pdbx_seq_one_letter_code
_entity_poly.pdbx_strand_id
1 'polypeptide(L)'
;MDKKRSNPMEWLNQMVGEPYYFFHFLAFFSYFIVRSSASNVLSPQITQLLFYREIQAVLAFFMLIAYKMAREETWEAFIADTLFFGKIFLIALTLIMDYHLTLWYLVVFSVIYVLTQQPPYEELGSASKLTPLQLEALLTEGNTSRFWLVEFRASFSSSCRRASRCFPELSITYSNKNLSFGIVDLGLFPNAAEKFGISPGGSMGQLPTYILFENAIEVSRFPEFNFEATPTPPITKRLLARHFELDQHLLEYVNGK
;
A
#
# COMPACT_ATOMS: atom_id res chain seq x y z
N MET A 1 -4.48 -11.13 -21.19
CA MET A 1 -4.14 -10.91 -19.77
C MET A 1 -5.43 -10.64 -19.04
N ASP A 2 -5.99 -11.67 -18.42
CA ASP A 2 -7.26 -11.58 -17.71
C ASP A 2 -7.10 -10.72 -16.47
N LYS A 3 -7.81 -9.59 -16.45
CA LYS A 3 -8.10 -8.83 -15.25
C LYS A 3 -8.89 -9.77 -14.35
N LYS A 4 -8.23 -10.47 -13.42
CA LYS A 4 -8.87 -11.35 -12.43
C LYS A 4 -9.89 -10.48 -11.68
N ARG A 5 -11.14 -10.55 -12.12
CA ARG A 5 -12.24 -9.71 -11.67
C ARG A 5 -12.60 -10.25 -10.29
N SER A 6 -12.06 -9.63 -9.24
CA SER A 6 -12.36 -9.98 -7.86
C SER A 6 -13.88 -10.09 -7.69
N ASN A 7 -14.34 -11.24 -7.23
CA ASN A 7 -15.77 -11.52 -7.12
C ASN A 7 -16.37 -10.60 -6.02
N PRO A 8 -17.48 -9.88 -6.25
CA PRO A 8 -18.08 -9.02 -5.22
C PRO A 8 -18.39 -9.74 -3.90
N MET A 9 -18.57 -11.07 -3.92
CA MET A 9 -18.74 -11.87 -2.71
C MET A 9 -17.45 -12.02 -1.89
N GLU A 10 -16.32 -12.12 -2.57
CA GLU A 10 -14.98 -12.18 -1.96
C GLU A 10 -14.64 -10.83 -1.30
N TRP A 11 -15.11 -9.74 -1.91
CA TRP A 11 -15.03 -8.38 -1.35
C TRP A 11 -15.84 -8.22 -0.06
N LEU A 12 -17.10 -8.68 -0.03
CA LEU A 12 -17.91 -8.66 1.20
C LEU A 12 -17.24 -9.47 2.31
N ASN A 13 -16.72 -10.65 1.97
CA ASN A 13 -16.04 -11.50 2.93
C ASN A 13 -14.76 -10.86 3.49
N GLN A 14 -13.95 -10.20 2.66
CA GLN A 14 -12.77 -9.46 3.14
C GLN A 14 -13.17 -8.25 3.98
N MET A 15 -14.22 -7.53 3.61
CA MET A 15 -14.68 -6.35 4.35
C MET A 15 -15.22 -6.69 5.75
N VAL A 16 -15.89 -7.84 5.87
CA VAL A 16 -16.46 -8.32 7.14
C VAL A 16 -15.45 -9.15 7.95
N GLY A 17 -14.56 -9.88 7.29
CA GLY A 17 -13.58 -10.76 7.93
C GLY A 17 -12.39 -10.02 8.54
N GLU A 18 -11.97 -8.91 7.93
CA GLU A 18 -10.85 -8.12 8.42
C GLU A 18 -11.31 -7.08 9.46
N PRO A 19 -10.81 -7.15 10.72
CA PRO A 19 -11.21 -6.23 11.78
C PRO A 19 -11.03 -4.76 11.40
N TYR A 20 -9.97 -4.43 10.65
CA TYR A 20 -9.71 -3.08 10.17
C TYR A 20 -10.87 -2.52 9.35
N TYR A 21 -11.31 -3.23 8.32
CA TYR A 21 -12.37 -2.76 7.42
C TYR A 21 -13.72 -2.76 8.12
N PHE A 22 -13.98 -3.77 8.95
CA PHE A 22 -15.21 -3.88 9.71
C PHE A 22 -15.44 -2.71 10.68
N PHE A 23 -14.44 -2.34 11.50
CA PHE A 23 -14.60 -1.23 12.44
C PHE A 23 -14.74 0.12 11.74
N HIS A 24 -14.06 0.33 10.61
CA HIS A 24 -14.26 1.54 9.81
C HIS A 24 -15.67 1.60 9.23
N PHE A 25 -16.17 0.49 8.69
CA PHE A 25 -17.54 0.40 8.21
C PHE A 25 -18.54 0.72 9.32
N LEU A 26 -18.39 0.10 10.50
CA LEU A 26 -19.25 0.39 11.65
C LEU A 26 -19.20 1.87 12.06
N ALA A 27 -18.00 2.48 12.08
CA ALA A 27 -17.84 3.90 12.37
C ALA A 27 -18.56 4.78 11.34
N PHE A 28 -18.49 4.48 10.04
CA PHE A 28 -19.23 5.23 9.04
C PHE A 28 -20.75 5.09 9.20
N PHE A 29 -21.24 3.88 9.45
CA PHE A 29 -22.68 3.66 9.63
C PHE A 29 -23.23 4.25 10.92
N SER A 30 -22.40 4.36 11.97
CA SER A 30 -22.78 5.01 13.21
C SER A 30 -23.22 6.47 13.01
N TYR A 31 -22.71 7.16 11.98
CA TYR A 31 -23.09 8.53 11.66
C TYR A 31 -24.59 8.65 11.39
N PHE A 32 -25.20 7.70 10.68
CA PHE A 32 -26.64 7.74 10.41
C PHE A 32 -27.49 7.65 11.69
N ILE A 33 -27.03 6.85 12.66
CA ILE A 33 -27.69 6.72 13.97
C ILE A 33 -27.61 8.04 14.74
N VAL A 34 -26.42 8.63 14.79
CA VAL A 34 -26.20 9.93 15.44
C VAL A 34 -27.02 11.02 14.74
N ARG A 35 -27.02 11.05 13.41
CA ARG A 35 -27.76 12.01 12.59
C ARG A 35 -29.28 11.92 12.76
N SER A 36 -29.82 10.72 12.89
CA SER A 36 -31.24 10.46 13.17
C SER A 36 -31.63 10.88 14.59
N SER A 37 -30.73 10.65 15.55
CA SER A 37 -30.96 11.09 16.94
C SER A 37 -30.87 12.62 17.07
N ALA A 38 -29.90 13.23 16.40
CA ALA A 38 -29.65 14.66 16.43
C ALA A 38 -30.72 15.48 15.70
N SER A 39 -31.47 14.91 14.74
CA SER A 39 -32.55 15.64 14.05
C SER A 39 -33.68 16.07 14.98
N ASN A 40 -33.83 15.43 16.14
CA ASN A 40 -34.83 15.80 17.14
C ASN A 40 -34.36 16.92 18.07
N VAL A 41 -33.05 17.23 18.08
CA VAL A 41 -32.41 18.18 19.00
C VAL A 41 -31.93 19.43 18.25
N LEU A 42 -31.48 19.27 17.01
CA LEU A 42 -30.96 20.35 16.18
C LEU A 42 -32.07 21.28 15.69
N SER A 43 -31.74 22.56 15.50
CA SER A 43 -32.68 23.50 14.90
C SER A 43 -32.99 23.12 13.45
N PRO A 44 -34.18 23.48 12.92
CA PRO A 44 -34.55 23.18 11.54
C PRO A 44 -33.58 23.75 10.50
N GLN A 45 -33.01 24.93 10.78
CA GLN A 45 -32.04 25.61 9.92
C GLN A 45 -30.73 24.83 9.82
N ILE A 46 -30.19 24.36 10.95
CA ILE A 46 -28.96 23.55 10.98
C ILE A 46 -29.22 22.19 10.31
N THR A 47 -30.39 21.60 10.54
CA THR A 47 -30.79 20.32 9.94
C THR A 47 -30.85 20.41 8.40
N GLN A 48 -31.41 21.50 7.85
CA GLN A 48 -31.41 21.74 6.41
C GLN A 48 -30.01 21.97 5.85
N LEU A 49 -29.20 22.81 6.51
CA LEU A 49 -27.82 23.06 6.10
C LEU A 49 -27.01 21.75 6.05
N LEU A 50 -27.11 20.92 7.10
CA LEU A 50 -26.46 19.62 7.16
C LEU A 50 -26.92 18.73 6.01
N PHE A 51 -28.22 18.66 5.71
CA PHE A 51 -28.74 17.87 4.61
C PHE A 51 -28.11 18.24 3.25
N TYR A 52 -28.00 19.54 2.95
CA TYR A 52 -27.32 20.00 1.73
C TYR A 52 -25.83 19.62 1.72
N ARG A 53 -25.14 19.75 2.87
CA ARG A 53 -23.73 19.39 3.01
C ARG A 53 -23.48 17.89 2.91
N GLU A 54 -24.38 17.07 3.44
CA GLU A 54 -24.37 15.61 3.33
C GLU A 54 -24.48 15.18 1.85
N ILE A 55 -25.43 15.75 1.10
CA ILE A 55 -25.56 15.49 -0.33
C ILE A 55 -24.29 15.92 -1.08
N GLN A 56 -23.77 17.12 -0.81
CA GLN A 56 -22.53 17.59 -1.42
C GLN A 56 -21.34 16.68 -1.11
N ALA A 57 -21.19 16.24 0.14
CA ALA A 57 -20.12 15.35 0.57
C ALA A 57 -20.23 13.99 -0.12
N VAL A 58 -21.43 13.40 -0.21
CA VAL A 58 -21.68 12.13 -0.91
C VAL A 58 -21.34 12.25 -2.39
N LEU A 59 -21.80 13.31 -3.06
CA LEU A 59 -21.49 13.53 -4.49
C LEU A 59 -19.99 13.73 -4.73
N ALA A 60 -19.34 14.55 -3.90
CA ALA A 60 -17.88 14.76 -3.98
C ALA A 60 -17.10 13.47 -3.73
N PHE A 61 -17.54 12.67 -2.76
CA PHE A 61 -16.94 11.37 -2.46
C PHE A 61 -17.08 10.38 -3.62
N PHE A 62 -18.26 10.29 -4.24
CA PHE A 62 -18.46 9.47 -5.44
C PHE A 62 -17.57 9.92 -6.60
N MET A 63 -17.43 11.23 -6.82
CA MET A 63 -16.55 11.76 -7.86
C MET A 63 -15.08 11.39 -7.61
N LEU A 64 -14.61 11.50 -6.37
CA LEU A 64 -13.24 11.12 -5.99
C LEU A 64 -13.00 9.61 -6.15
N ILE A 65 -13.97 8.78 -5.76
CA ILE A 65 -13.92 7.33 -5.98
C ILE A 65 -13.83 7.01 -7.47
N ALA A 66 -14.69 7.60 -8.29
CA ALA A 66 -14.69 7.35 -9.74
C ALA A 66 -13.36 7.78 -10.38
N TYR A 67 -12.83 8.93 -9.98
CA TYR A 67 -11.53 9.41 -10.41
C TYR A 67 -10.40 8.46 -9.99
N LYS A 68 -10.39 7.99 -8.74
CA LYS A 68 -9.38 7.07 -8.21
C LYS A 68 -9.48 5.69 -8.83
N MET A 69 -10.69 5.19 -9.07
CA MET A 69 -10.93 3.90 -9.75
C MET A 69 -10.37 3.90 -11.17
N ALA A 70 -10.35 5.06 -11.84
CA ALA A 70 -9.76 5.21 -13.17
C ALA A 70 -8.22 5.31 -13.17
N ARG A 71 -7.59 5.65 -12.03
CA ARG A 71 -6.15 5.96 -11.95
C ARG A 71 -5.32 4.98 -11.14
N GLU A 72 -5.88 4.39 -10.09
CA GLU A 72 -5.14 3.50 -9.19
C GLU A 72 -5.10 2.08 -9.78
N GLU A 73 -3.89 1.52 -9.91
CA GLU A 73 -3.70 0.17 -10.43
C GLU A 73 -3.86 -0.91 -9.34
N THR A 74 -3.67 -0.53 -8.07
CA THR A 74 -3.70 -1.45 -6.92
C THR A 74 -4.96 -1.27 -6.07
N TRP A 75 -5.67 -2.37 -5.82
CA TRP A 75 -6.93 -2.38 -5.09
C TRP A 75 -6.82 -1.90 -3.64
N GLU A 76 -5.71 -2.14 -2.92
CA GLU A 76 -5.58 -1.71 -1.53
C GLU A 76 -5.26 -0.24 -1.42
N ALA A 77 -4.49 0.33 -2.34
CA ALA A 77 -4.30 1.78 -2.39
C ALA A 77 -5.64 2.47 -2.63
N PHE A 78 -6.46 1.92 -3.53
CA PHE A 78 -7.82 2.39 -3.75
C PHE A 78 -8.69 2.30 -2.47
N ILE A 79 -8.64 1.19 -1.74
CA ILE A 79 -9.40 1.02 -0.48
C ILE A 79 -8.87 1.98 0.61
N ALA A 80 -7.57 2.08 0.78
CA ALA A 80 -6.94 2.96 1.75
C ALA A 80 -7.32 4.41 1.50
N ASP A 81 -7.23 4.86 0.25
CA ASP A 81 -7.62 6.20 -0.18
C ASP A 81 -9.12 6.43 0.03
N THR A 82 -9.96 5.46 -0.35
CA THR A 82 -11.42 5.54 -0.16
C THR A 82 -11.78 5.71 1.32
N LEU A 83 -11.18 4.90 2.21
CA LEU A 83 -11.39 5.01 3.65
C LEU A 83 -10.85 6.34 4.20
N PHE A 84 -9.70 6.81 3.70
CA PHE A 84 -9.11 8.07 4.11
C PHE A 84 -9.99 9.27 3.74
N PHE A 85 -10.45 9.34 2.48
CA PHE A 85 -11.39 10.38 2.05
C PHE A 85 -12.70 10.28 2.83
N GLY A 86 -13.22 9.08 3.05
CA GLY A 86 -14.42 8.85 3.85
C GLY A 86 -14.28 9.47 5.24
N LYS A 87 -13.16 9.24 5.94
CA LYS A 87 -12.88 9.84 7.26
C LYS A 87 -12.90 11.36 7.20
N ILE A 88 -12.26 11.96 6.19
CA ILE A 88 -12.21 13.42 6.03
C ILE A 88 -13.62 13.98 5.87
N PHE A 89 -14.45 13.41 4.99
CA PHE A 89 -15.83 13.86 4.81
C PHE A 89 -16.65 13.68 6.08
N LEU A 90 -16.50 12.56 6.78
CA LEU A 90 -17.21 12.31 8.04
C LEU A 90 -16.79 13.30 9.14
N ILE A 91 -15.49 13.60 9.26
CA ILE A 91 -14.98 14.64 10.17
C ILE A 91 -15.55 16.01 9.80
N ALA A 92 -15.56 16.36 8.51
CA ALA A 92 -16.13 17.63 8.05
C ALA A 92 -17.63 17.76 8.36
N LEU A 93 -18.41 16.69 8.17
CA LEU A 93 -19.84 16.68 8.48
C LEU A 93 -20.09 16.79 9.99
N THR A 94 -19.34 16.02 10.80
CA THR A 94 -19.47 16.08 12.26
C THR A 94 -19.05 17.44 12.80
N LEU A 95 -18.06 18.12 12.21
CA LEU A 95 -17.64 19.47 12.61
C LEU A 95 -18.76 20.51 12.44
N ILE A 96 -19.57 20.38 11.38
CA ILE A 96 -20.71 21.27 11.13
C ILE A 96 -21.83 20.98 12.14
N MET A 97 -21.94 19.74 12.62
CA MET A 97 -22.96 19.32 13.56
C MET A 97 -22.60 19.68 15.02
N ASP A 98 -21.44 19.24 15.50
CA ASP A 98 -20.91 19.50 16.84
C ASP A 98 -19.41 19.15 16.91
N TYR A 99 -18.59 20.09 17.41
CA TYR A 99 -17.15 19.89 17.61
C TYR A 99 -16.83 18.74 18.61
N HIS A 100 -17.63 18.55 19.65
CA HIS A 100 -17.44 17.46 20.61
C HIS A 100 -17.58 16.09 19.93
N LEU A 101 -18.56 15.97 19.04
CA LEU A 101 -18.74 14.75 18.27
C LEU A 101 -17.56 14.48 17.34
N THR A 102 -17.02 15.53 16.70
CA THR A 102 -15.79 15.39 15.90
C THR A 102 -14.63 14.84 16.74
N LEU A 103 -14.44 15.35 17.96
CA LEU A 103 -13.39 14.87 18.84
C LEU A 103 -13.55 13.37 19.13
N TRP A 104 -14.78 12.90 19.38
CA TRP A 104 -15.06 11.48 19.56
C TRP A 104 -14.75 10.65 18.33
N TYR A 105 -15.12 11.10 17.12
CA TYR A 105 -14.76 10.39 15.89
C TYR A 105 -13.25 10.32 15.66
N LEU A 106 -12.51 11.39 15.97
CA LEU A 106 -11.04 11.39 15.90
C LEU A 106 -10.43 10.36 16.87
N VAL A 107 -10.95 10.28 18.10
CA VAL A 107 -10.52 9.28 19.09
C VAL A 107 -10.84 7.87 18.58
N VAL A 108 -12.05 7.61 18.08
CA VAL A 108 -12.44 6.31 17.53
C VAL A 108 -11.52 5.90 16.38
N PHE A 109 -11.26 6.78 15.42
CA PHE A 109 -10.35 6.48 14.31
C PHE A 109 -8.91 6.23 14.77
N SER A 110 -8.45 6.93 15.81
CA SER A 110 -7.14 6.71 16.42
C SER A 110 -7.06 5.34 17.10
N VAL A 111 -8.10 4.94 17.84
CA VAL A 111 -8.21 3.62 18.46
C VAL A 111 -8.21 2.52 17.42
N ILE A 112 -9.00 2.66 16.35
CA ILE A 112 -9.01 1.68 15.25
C ILE A 112 -7.61 1.58 14.62
N TYR A 113 -6.93 2.70 14.39
CA TYR A 113 -5.57 2.70 13.83
C TYR A 113 -4.57 1.93 14.71
N VAL A 114 -4.63 2.12 16.03
CA VAL A 114 -3.75 1.44 16.98
C VAL A 114 -4.06 -0.05 17.07
N LEU A 115 -5.34 -0.43 17.10
CA LEU A 115 -5.76 -1.81 17.36
C LEU A 115 -5.73 -2.73 16.15
N THR A 116 -6.06 -2.23 14.96
CA THR A 116 -6.36 -3.10 13.82
C THR A 116 -5.53 -2.82 12.59
N GLN A 117 -4.36 -2.17 12.72
CA GLN A 117 -3.39 -1.85 11.65
C GLN A 117 -3.74 -2.45 10.28
N GLN A 118 -3.92 -1.59 9.26
CA GLN A 118 -4.33 -2.01 7.92
C GLN A 118 -3.62 -3.32 7.50
N PRO A 119 -4.38 -4.39 7.17
CA PRO A 119 -3.81 -5.71 7.00
C PRO A 119 -2.77 -5.69 5.89
N PRO A 120 -1.58 -6.28 6.11
CA PRO A 120 -0.58 -6.43 5.07
C PRO A 120 -1.14 -7.34 3.97
N TYR A 121 -0.75 -7.11 2.73
CA TYR A 121 -1.09 -8.00 1.63
C TYR A 121 -0.63 -9.43 1.94
N GLU A 122 -1.53 -10.42 1.81
CA GLU A 122 -1.14 -11.83 1.78
C GLU A 122 -0.15 -12.06 0.62
N GLU A 123 1.12 -12.29 0.96
CA GLU A 123 2.19 -12.54 0.00
C GLU A 123 1.99 -13.88 -0.72
N LEU A 124 1.10 -13.88 -1.71
CA LEU A 124 1.12 -14.89 -2.76
C LEU A 124 2.22 -14.47 -3.75
N GLY A 125 3.44 -14.97 -3.54
CA GLY A 125 4.57 -14.74 -4.42
C GLY A 125 5.63 -15.82 -4.27
N SER A 126 6.38 -16.09 -5.34
CA SER A 126 7.60 -16.91 -5.31
C SER A 126 8.80 -16.21 -4.64
N ALA A 127 8.62 -14.97 -4.19
CA ALA A 127 9.67 -14.20 -3.52
C ALA A 127 10.00 -14.80 -2.15
N SER A 128 11.29 -15.09 -1.94
CA SER A 128 11.77 -15.68 -0.69
C SER A 128 11.98 -14.60 0.36
N LYS A 129 11.44 -14.80 1.58
CA LYS A 129 11.78 -13.95 2.73
C LYS A 129 13.18 -14.31 3.18
N LEU A 130 14.08 -13.34 3.13
CA LEU A 130 15.48 -13.53 3.45
C LEU A 130 15.87 -12.64 4.64
N THR A 131 16.63 -13.22 5.56
CA THR A 131 17.41 -12.41 6.49
C THR A 131 18.60 -11.76 5.75
N PRO A 132 19.13 -10.62 6.23
CA PRO A 132 20.31 -10.00 5.62
C PRO A 132 21.49 -10.99 5.47
N LEU A 133 21.70 -11.84 6.47
CA LEU A 133 22.76 -12.86 6.45
C LEU A 133 22.51 -13.94 5.39
N GLN A 134 21.25 -14.39 5.24
CA GLN A 134 20.90 -15.36 4.19
C GLN A 134 21.06 -14.75 2.80
N LEU A 135 20.70 -13.47 2.63
CA LEU A 135 20.91 -12.79 1.36
C LEU A 135 22.41 -12.75 1.02
N GLU A 136 23.26 -12.39 1.97
CA GLU A 136 24.72 -12.36 1.74
C GLU A 136 25.29 -13.73 1.40
N ALA A 137 24.87 -14.78 2.11
CA ALA A 137 25.27 -16.14 1.80
C ALA A 137 24.83 -16.54 0.38
N LEU A 138 23.59 -16.24 -0.01
CA LEU A 138 23.07 -16.53 -1.35
C LEU A 138 23.82 -15.77 -2.46
N LEU A 139 24.17 -14.51 -2.22
CA LEU A 139 24.95 -13.72 -3.16
C LEU A 139 26.40 -14.26 -3.27
N THR A 140 27.01 -14.69 -2.16
CA THR A 140 28.42 -15.12 -2.13
C THR A 140 28.62 -16.55 -2.65
N GLU A 141 27.67 -17.46 -2.40
CA GLU A 141 27.80 -18.88 -2.73
C GLU A 141 27.55 -19.18 -4.23
N GLY A 142 27.03 -18.23 -5.01
CA GLY A 142 27.04 -18.24 -6.48
C GLY A 142 26.29 -19.39 -7.20
N ASN A 143 25.60 -20.27 -6.47
CA ASN A 143 25.08 -21.54 -6.99
C ASN A 143 23.56 -21.53 -7.28
N THR A 144 22.83 -20.47 -6.95
CA THR A 144 21.34 -20.51 -6.98
C THR A 144 20.74 -19.87 -8.23
N SER A 145 21.04 -18.60 -8.51
CA SER A 145 20.52 -17.86 -9.66
C SER A 145 21.50 -16.77 -10.07
N ARG A 146 21.59 -16.51 -11.38
CA ARG A 146 22.48 -15.48 -11.95
C ARG A 146 22.06 -14.07 -11.51
N PHE A 147 20.76 -13.81 -11.52
CA PHE A 147 20.14 -12.54 -11.15
C PHE A 147 19.27 -12.69 -9.90
N TRP A 148 19.41 -11.73 -8.99
CA TRP A 148 18.60 -11.62 -7.78
C TRP A 148 18.00 -10.24 -7.69
N LEU A 149 16.69 -10.13 -7.85
CA LEU A 149 15.98 -8.89 -7.56
C LEU A 149 15.52 -8.92 -6.10
N VAL A 150 15.90 -7.93 -5.32
CA VAL A 150 15.63 -7.89 -3.86
C VAL A 150 14.87 -6.63 -3.47
N GLU A 151 13.75 -6.80 -2.78
CA GLU A 151 12.99 -5.72 -2.15
C GLU A 151 13.42 -5.55 -0.69
N PHE A 152 13.93 -4.36 -0.37
CA PHE A 152 14.16 -3.88 0.98
C PHE A 152 12.97 -3.04 1.42
N ARG A 153 12.22 -3.53 2.41
CA ARG A 153 11.00 -2.88 2.89
C ARG A 153 11.03 -2.65 4.40
N ALA A 154 10.16 -1.75 4.85
CA ALA A 154 9.84 -1.62 6.26
C ALA A 154 8.34 -1.43 6.45
N SER A 155 7.73 -2.28 7.28
CA SER A 155 6.27 -2.36 7.44
C SER A 155 5.62 -1.07 7.96
N PHE A 156 6.38 -0.20 8.63
CA PHE A 156 5.90 1.11 9.09
C PHE A 156 5.82 2.18 7.98
N SER A 157 6.46 1.96 6.81
CA SER A 157 6.43 2.91 5.69
C SER A 157 5.10 2.81 4.92
N SER A 158 4.41 3.94 4.75
CA SER A 158 3.20 4.02 3.92
C SER A 158 3.47 3.68 2.45
N SER A 159 4.65 4.02 1.93
CA SER A 159 5.05 3.69 0.56
C SER A 159 5.25 2.20 0.38
N CYS A 160 5.86 1.51 1.36
CA CYS A 160 5.98 0.05 1.36
C CYS A 160 4.62 -0.64 1.38
N ARG A 161 3.69 -0.16 2.22
CA ARG A 161 2.32 -0.71 2.27
C ARG A 161 1.56 -0.55 0.95
N ARG A 162 1.81 0.53 0.21
CA ARG A 162 1.19 0.74 -1.11
C ARG A 162 1.82 -0.12 -2.21
N ALA A 163 3.13 -0.34 -2.14
CA ALA A 163 3.89 -1.08 -3.15
C ALA A 163 3.95 -2.60 -2.90
N SER A 164 3.49 -3.08 -1.73
CA SER A 164 3.67 -4.47 -1.26
C SER A 164 3.15 -5.55 -2.20
N ARG A 165 2.20 -5.23 -3.10
CA ARG A 165 1.69 -6.16 -4.12
C ARG A 165 2.54 -6.24 -5.37
N CYS A 166 3.20 -5.13 -5.74
CA CYS A 166 3.90 -5.05 -7.02
C CYS A 166 4.98 -6.12 -7.11
N PHE A 167 5.74 -6.31 -6.04
CA PHE A 167 6.89 -7.21 -6.03
C PHE A 167 6.53 -8.71 -6.03
N PRO A 168 5.63 -9.23 -5.17
CA PRO A 168 5.18 -10.62 -5.24
C PRO A 168 4.53 -10.99 -6.58
N GLU A 169 3.74 -10.08 -7.17
CA GLU A 169 3.09 -10.34 -8.46
C GLU A 169 4.09 -10.37 -9.63
N LEU A 170 5.13 -9.53 -9.59
CA LEU A 170 6.26 -9.61 -10.51
C LEU A 170 7.02 -10.92 -10.32
N SER A 171 7.22 -11.36 -9.08
CA SER A 171 7.93 -12.60 -8.79
C SER A 171 7.19 -13.81 -9.40
N ILE A 172 5.86 -13.87 -9.34
CA ILE A 172 5.08 -14.93 -9.99
C ILE A 172 5.30 -14.96 -11.51
N THR A 173 5.41 -13.78 -12.13
CA THR A 173 5.46 -13.66 -13.59
C THR A 173 6.85 -13.90 -14.16
N TYR A 174 7.89 -13.39 -13.48
CA TYR A 174 9.26 -13.33 -14.01
C TYR A 174 10.23 -14.30 -13.33
N SER A 175 9.87 -14.91 -12.19
CA SER A 175 10.76 -15.85 -11.52
C SER A 175 11.03 -17.08 -12.40
N ASN A 176 12.32 -17.37 -12.55
CA ASN A 176 12.83 -18.49 -13.34
C ASN A 176 14.17 -18.96 -12.74
N LYS A 177 14.85 -19.93 -13.37
CA LYS A 177 16.12 -20.46 -12.85
C LYS A 177 17.25 -19.42 -12.81
N ASN A 178 17.22 -18.44 -13.71
CA ASN A 178 18.22 -17.40 -13.81
C ASN A 178 17.87 -16.16 -12.98
N LEU A 179 16.58 -15.88 -12.75
CA LEU A 179 16.10 -14.72 -11.99
C LEU A 179 15.27 -15.14 -10.76
N SER A 180 15.81 -14.85 -9.58
CA SER A 180 15.18 -15.07 -8.28
C SER A 180 14.77 -13.77 -7.61
N PHE A 181 13.75 -13.84 -6.75
CA PHE A 181 13.18 -12.69 -6.04
C PHE A 181 13.35 -12.87 -4.54
N GLY A 182 13.82 -11.83 -3.85
CA GLY A 182 14.02 -11.82 -2.40
C GLY A 182 13.35 -10.63 -1.71
N ILE A 183 12.89 -10.82 -0.48
CA ILE A 183 12.34 -9.75 0.36
C ILE A 183 13.12 -9.70 1.67
N VAL A 184 13.64 -8.53 2.00
CA VAL A 184 14.35 -8.25 3.26
C VAL A 184 13.57 -7.17 4.04
N ASP A 185 13.19 -7.48 5.27
CA ASP A 185 12.51 -6.54 6.15
C ASP A 185 13.52 -5.76 7.00
N LEU A 186 13.81 -4.53 6.59
CA LEU A 186 14.68 -3.60 7.31
C LEU A 186 14.03 -3.04 8.57
N GLY A 187 12.71 -3.17 8.73
CA GLY A 187 12.04 -2.86 9.99
C GLY A 187 12.41 -3.85 11.10
N LEU A 188 12.71 -5.09 10.75
CA LEU A 188 13.21 -6.10 11.69
C LEU A 188 14.74 -6.05 11.84
N PHE A 189 15.45 -5.67 10.77
CA PHE A 189 16.92 -5.64 10.73
C PHE A 189 17.47 -4.26 10.33
N PRO A 190 17.31 -3.22 11.17
CA PRO A 190 17.69 -1.85 10.83
C PRO A 190 19.20 -1.70 10.57
N ASN A 191 20.03 -2.46 11.28
CA ASN A 191 21.49 -2.44 11.12
C ASN A 191 21.97 -2.91 9.74
N ALA A 192 21.13 -3.65 9.01
CA ALA A 192 21.45 -4.09 7.65
C ALA A 192 21.28 -2.96 6.62
N ALA A 193 20.49 -1.92 6.93
CA ALA A 193 20.19 -0.86 5.98
C ALA A 193 21.47 -0.13 5.51
N GLU A 194 22.34 0.25 6.45
CA GLU A 194 23.59 0.95 6.14
C GLU A 194 24.52 0.12 5.24
N LYS A 195 24.51 -1.20 5.39
CA LYS A 195 25.34 -2.12 4.60
C LYS A 195 24.97 -2.12 3.11
N PHE A 196 23.70 -1.87 2.79
CA PHE A 196 23.21 -1.75 1.41
C PHE A 196 23.10 -0.27 0.95
N GLY A 197 23.66 0.66 1.72
CA GLY A 197 23.61 2.09 1.45
C GLY A 197 22.20 2.69 1.58
N ILE A 198 21.33 2.08 2.39
CA ILE A 198 19.96 2.54 2.64
C ILE A 198 19.94 3.25 4.00
N SER A 199 19.36 4.45 4.06
CA SER A 199 19.30 5.19 5.31
C SER A 199 18.30 4.54 6.29
N PRO A 200 18.73 4.10 7.49
CA PRO A 200 17.87 3.36 8.44
C PRO A 200 16.69 4.18 8.96
N GLY A 201 16.78 5.52 8.92
CA GLY A 201 15.76 6.42 9.48
C GLY A 201 14.50 6.61 8.63
N GLY A 202 14.37 5.99 7.44
CA GLY A 202 13.18 6.15 6.57
C GLY A 202 12.90 7.59 6.10
N SER A 203 13.74 8.55 6.47
CA SER A 203 13.54 10.00 6.39
C SER A 203 13.62 10.56 4.97
N MET A 204 14.10 9.78 3.99
CA MET A 204 14.31 10.26 2.61
C MET A 204 13.38 9.63 1.57
N GLY A 205 12.31 8.91 1.99
CA GLY A 205 11.41 8.26 1.03
C GLY A 205 12.09 7.17 0.19
N GLN A 206 13.23 6.65 0.67
CA GLN A 206 14.01 5.62 -0.02
C GLN A 206 13.36 4.23 0.06
N LEU A 207 12.41 4.02 0.98
CA LEU A 207 11.74 2.73 1.19
C LEU A 207 10.35 2.69 0.51
N PRO A 208 10.02 1.60 -0.21
CA PRO A 208 10.85 0.41 -0.43
C PRO A 208 11.97 0.69 -1.46
N THR A 209 13.10 0.00 -1.28
CA THR A 209 14.21 0.00 -2.24
C THR A 209 14.26 -1.36 -2.93
N TYR A 210 14.38 -1.38 -4.24
CA TYR A 210 14.56 -2.56 -5.07
C TYR A 210 15.99 -2.53 -5.62
N ILE A 211 16.72 -3.63 -5.47
CA ILE A 211 18.09 -3.75 -5.97
C ILE A 211 18.20 -5.04 -6.78
N LEU A 212 18.73 -4.93 -8.00
CA LEU A 212 19.07 -6.07 -8.84
C LEU A 212 20.55 -6.39 -8.70
N PHE A 213 20.84 -7.62 -8.28
CA PHE A 213 22.18 -8.17 -8.21
C PHE A 213 22.41 -9.14 -9.36
N GLU A 214 23.55 -9.02 -10.03
CA GLU A 214 24.07 -10.03 -10.96
C GLU A 214 25.39 -10.55 -10.40
N ASN A 215 25.48 -11.86 -10.16
CA ASN A 215 26.69 -12.50 -9.61
C ASN A 215 27.29 -11.77 -8.39
N ALA A 216 26.44 -11.46 -7.39
CA ALA A 216 26.80 -10.74 -6.16
C ALA A 216 27.13 -9.24 -6.32
N ILE A 217 27.09 -8.70 -7.52
CA ILE A 217 27.37 -7.28 -7.79
C ILE A 217 26.05 -6.56 -8.02
N GLU A 218 25.89 -5.40 -7.38
CA GLU A 218 24.76 -4.53 -7.64
C GLU A 218 24.85 -3.93 -9.05
N VAL A 219 23.85 -4.22 -9.89
CA VAL A 219 23.78 -3.73 -11.29
C VAL A 219 22.88 -2.50 -11.39
N SER A 220 21.73 -2.55 -10.73
CA SER A 220 20.75 -1.47 -10.76
C SER A 220 19.94 -1.39 -9.48
N ARG A 221 19.47 -0.18 -9.14
CA ARG A 221 18.60 0.07 -7.99
C ARG A 221 17.46 1.01 -8.33
N PHE A 222 16.38 0.92 -7.56
CA PHE A 222 15.27 1.85 -7.57
C PHE A 222 14.71 2.02 -6.15
N PRO A 223 14.50 3.25 -5.64
CA PRO A 223 14.84 4.51 -6.27
C PRO A 223 16.36 4.73 -6.36
N GLU A 224 16.78 5.48 -7.38
CA GLU A 224 18.18 5.89 -7.53
C GLU A 224 18.61 6.83 -6.40
N PHE A 225 19.93 6.95 -6.19
CA PHE A 225 20.51 7.92 -5.26
C PHE A 225 20.34 9.35 -5.80
N ASN A 226 19.13 9.89 -5.73
CA ASN A 226 18.87 11.26 -6.14
C ASN A 226 19.28 12.22 -5.03
N PHE A 227 20.38 12.95 -5.25
CA PHE A 227 20.75 14.14 -4.48
C PHE A 227 19.88 15.37 -4.84
N GLU A 228 19.17 15.32 -5.98
CA GLU A 228 18.24 16.35 -6.41
C GLU A 228 16.79 15.97 -6.09
N ALA A 229 16.02 16.95 -5.61
CA ALA A 229 14.66 16.84 -5.10
C ALA A 229 13.59 16.54 -6.17
N THR A 230 13.87 15.62 -7.10
CA THR A 230 12.90 15.17 -8.09
C THR A 230 11.98 14.14 -7.41
N PRO A 231 10.65 14.33 -7.45
CA PRO A 231 9.72 13.40 -6.83
C PRO A 231 9.89 12.01 -7.45
N THR A 232 10.14 11.00 -6.62
CA THR A 232 10.17 9.61 -7.06
C THR A 232 8.79 9.23 -7.62
N PRO A 233 8.72 8.70 -8.86
CA PRO A 233 7.45 8.30 -9.43
C PRO A 233 6.79 7.20 -8.58
N PRO A 234 5.45 7.12 -8.55
CA PRO A 234 4.75 6.10 -7.79
C PRO A 234 5.16 4.70 -8.27
N ILE A 235 5.46 3.82 -7.31
CA ILE A 235 5.88 2.45 -7.58
C ILE A 235 4.70 1.70 -8.21
N THR A 236 4.92 1.22 -9.43
CA THR A 236 3.96 0.41 -10.19
C THR A 236 4.68 -0.79 -10.79
N LYS A 237 3.96 -1.87 -11.06
CA LYS A 237 4.54 -3.07 -11.70
C LYS A 237 5.23 -2.73 -13.02
N ARG A 238 4.58 -1.90 -13.84
CA ARG A 238 5.09 -1.51 -15.16
C ARG A 238 6.37 -0.70 -15.05
N LEU A 239 6.47 0.17 -14.03
CA LEU A 239 7.70 0.92 -13.77
C LEU A 239 8.84 -0.02 -13.40
N LEU A 240 8.63 -0.93 -12.45
CA LEU A 240 9.65 -1.88 -12.00
C LEU A 240 10.07 -2.84 -13.13
N ALA A 241 9.10 -3.41 -13.86
CA ALA A 241 9.39 -4.30 -14.98
C ALA A 241 10.21 -3.63 -16.09
N ARG A 242 9.92 -2.35 -16.38
CA ARG A 242 10.68 -1.57 -17.36
C ARG A 242 12.06 -1.15 -16.84
N HIS A 243 12.15 -0.72 -15.58
CA HIS A 243 13.40 -0.23 -14.98
C HIS A 243 14.43 -1.33 -14.83
N PHE A 244 14.00 -2.53 -14.45
CA PHE A 244 14.86 -3.70 -14.30
C PHE A 244 14.89 -4.60 -15.54
N GLU A 245 14.35 -4.13 -16.67
CA GLU A 245 14.34 -4.85 -17.95
C GLU A 245 13.89 -6.33 -17.83
N LEU A 246 12.91 -6.60 -16.96
CA LEU A 246 12.51 -7.96 -16.60
C LEU A 246 12.01 -8.76 -17.81
N ASP A 247 11.36 -8.10 -18.76
CA ASP A 247 10.93 -8.71 -20.03
C ASP A 247 12.12 -9.18 -20.87
N GLN A 248 13.22 -8.43 -20.91
CA GLN A 248 14.41 -8.80 -21.64
C GLN A 248 15.10 -10.00 -21.00
N HIS A 249 15.28 -9.99 -19.68
CA HIS A 249 15.86 -11.13 -18.95
C HIS A 249 15.04 -12.41 -19.12
N LEU A 250 13.71 -12.30 -19.15
CA LEU A 250 12.84 -13.44 -19.43
C LEU A 250 13.01 -13.96 -20.86
N LEU A 251 13.11 -13.06 -21.85
CA LEU A 251 13.35 -13.44 -23.25
C LEU A 251 14.71 -14.09 -23.45
N GLU A 252 15.76 -13.60 -22.80
CA GLU A 252 17.10 -14.21 -22.83
C GLU A 252 17.08 -15.64 -22.29
N TYR A 253 16.41 -15.86 -21.16
CA TYR A 253 16.22 -17.19 -20.58
C TYR A 253 15.45 -18.13 -21.52
N VAL A 254 14.33 -17.69 -22.11
CA VAL A 254 13.55 -18.50 -23.06
C VAL A 254 14.37 -18.84 -24.31
N ASN A 255 15.25 -17.94 -24.73
CA ASN A 255 16.15 -18.15 -25.87
C ASN A 255 17.41 -18.97 -25.52
N GLY A 256 17.57 -19.42 -24.27
CA GLY A 256 18.69 -20.26 -23.82
C GLY A 256 20.03 -19.54 -23.75
N LYS A 257 20.03 -18.21 -23.55
CA LYS A 257 21.22 -17.40 -23.31
C LYS A 257 21.34 -17.04 -21.81
#